data_AF-A0AAN7XSV3-F1
#
_entry.id   AF-A0AAN7XSV3-F1
#
_cell.length_a   1.000
_cell.length_b   1.000
_cell.length_c   1.000
_cell.angle_alpha   90.00
_cell.angle_beta   90.00
_cell.angle_gamma   90.00
#
_symmetry.space_group_name_H-M   'P 1'
#
loop_
_entity.id
_entity.type
_entity.pdbx_description
1 polymer ?
#
loop_
_entity_poly.entity_id
_entity_poly.type
_entity_poly.pdbx_seq_one_letter_code
_entity_poly.pdbx_strand_id
1 'polypeptide(L)'
;MFALFATVLLCLLSVSYSAPMVCERLVHPLGRLDPHHFKGGWALVAGILNHAPSMEALKLRDSITMYFSKSSEAPNFTYTQINRFDDQCQYLRYNITVEGSAFTFNVGDRFNLTGDFLYTSCPDCAIMRWIVHSSKRHSMDVYLLSRRREVEEKELEEFRHQLNCYGLPAPVVMDPTKESCPEQPEVEPTAATEAQVEEKTKKQKA
;
A
#
# COMPACT_ATOMS: atom_id res chain seq x y z
N MET A 1 -25.70 19.21 -46.08
CA MET A 1 -24.35 19.09 -45.49
C MET A 1 -24.25 19.57 -44.03
N PHE A 2 -25.09 20.51 -43.56
CA PHE A 2 -25.05 20.98 -42.16
C PHE A 2 -25.61 19.97 -41.12
N ALA A 3 -26.58 19.14 -41.50
CA ALA A 3 -27.18 18.15 -40.59
C ALA A 3 -26.19 17.05 -40.15
N LEU A 4 -25.27 16.65 -41.04
CA LEU A 4 -24.22 15.66 -40.75
C LEU A 4 -23.15 16.17 -39.77
N PHE A 5 -22.88 17.48 -39.79
CA PHE A 5 -21.94 18.11 -38.84
C PHE A 5 -22.52 18.20 -37.43
N ALA A 6 -23.82 18.49 -37.31
CA ALA A 6 -24.51 18.57 -36.03
C ALA A 6 -24.58 17.21 -35.31
N THR A 7 -24.77 16.12 -36.05
CA THR A 7 -24.81 14.76 -35.48
C THR A 7 -23.45 14.28 -34.99
N VAL A 8 -22.35 14.66 -35.65
CA VAL A 8 -20.99 14.29 -35.22
C VAL A 8 -20.59 15.03 -33.95
N LEU A 9 -20.98 16.31 -33.80
CA LEU A 9 -20.70 17.10 -32.59
C LEU A 9 -21.45 16.59 -31.36
N LEU A 10 -22.70 16.12 -31.50
CA LEU A 10 -23.44 15.56 -30.37
C LEU A 10 -22.85 14.23 -29.87
N CYS A 11 -22.37 13.37 -30.77
CA CYS A 11 -21.74 12.10 -30.39
C CYS A 11 -20.41 12.29 -29.63
N LEU A 12 -19.67 13.37 -29.92
CA LEU A 12 -18.42 13.71 -29.22
C LEU A 12 -18.65 14.22 -27.80
N LEU A 13 -19.76 14.92 -27.55
CA LEU A 13 -20.10 15.44 -26.22
C LEU A 13 -20.64 14.36 -25.27
N SER A 14 -21.28 13.31 -25.78
CA SER A 14 -21.85 12.23 -24.97
C SER A 14 -20.80 11.29 -24.34
N VAL A 15 -19.55 11.30 -24.83
CA VAL A 15 -18.49 10.39 -24.34
C VAL A 15 -17.69 11.02 -23.18
N SER A 16 -17.82 12.32 -22.94
CA SER A 16 -16.94 13.05 -22.01
C SER A 16 -17.45 13.17 -20.57
N TYR A 17 -18.69 12.76 -20.26
CA TYR A 17 -19.31 13.03 -18.95
C TYR A 17 -19.32 11.84 -17.98
N SER A 18 -19.03 10.62 -18.43
CA SER A 18 -18.98 9.43 -17.57
C SER A 18 -17.62 9.24 -16.87
N ALA A 19 -16.52 9.56 -17.56
CA ALA A 19 -15.17 9.48 -17.01
C ALA A 19 -14.91 10.37 -15.76
N PRO A 20 -15.42 11.62 -15.69
CA PRO A 20 -15.24 12.48 -14.53
C PRO A 20 -15.81 11.89 -13.23
N MET A 21 -17.03 11.34 -13.27
CA MET A 21 -17.70 10.78 -12.09
C MET A 21 -17.05 9.49 -11.60
N VAL A 22 -16.53 8.66 -12.50
CA VAL A 22 -15.84 7.42 -12.14
C VAL A 22 -14.52 7.73 -11.45
N CYS A 23 -13.73 8.65 -12.00
CA CYS A 23 -12.48 9.04 -11.38
C CYS A 23 -12.68 9.76 -10.04
N GLU A 24 -13.69 10.62 -9.92
CA GLU A 24 -14.03 11.28 -8.65
C GLU A 24 -14.21 10.27 -7.52
N ARG A 25 -14.90 9.15 -7.79
CA ARG A 25 -15.08 8.08 -6.80
C ARG A 25 -13.81 7.29 -6.56
N LEU A 26 -13.12 6.84 -7.61
CA LEU A 26 -11.97 5.94 -7.48
C LEU A 26 -10.77 6.62 -6.80
N VAL A 27 -10.57 7.92 -6.97
CA VAL A 27 -9.45 8.63 -6.32
C VAL A 27 -9.79 9.15 -4.92
N HIS A 28 -11.02 8.92 -4.45
CA HIS A 28 -11.49 9.41 -3.17
C HIS A 28 -10.88 8.61 -2.02
N PRO A 29 -10.24 9.28 -1.03
CA PRO A 29 -9.82 8.62 0.20
C PRO A 29 -11.04 8.07 0.96
N LEU A 30 -10.85 6.99 1.69
CA LEU A 30 -11.89 6.46 2.58
C LEU A 30 -12.20 7.49 3.68
N GLY A 31 -13.43 7.53 4.19
CA GLY A 31 -13.80 8.48 5.24
C GLY A 31 -13.19 8.12 6.62
N ARG A 32 -13.11 6.83 6.94
CA ARG A 32 -12.55 6.32 8.20
C ARG A 32 -12.07 4.88 8.01
N LEU A 33 -10.90 4.57 8.55
CA LEU A 33 -10.45 3.18 8.68
C LEU A 33 -11.02 2.58 9.95
N ASP A 34 -11.55 1.37 9.83
CA ASP A 34 -11.71 0.50 10.98
C ASP A 34 -10.44 -0.34 11.14
N PRO A 35 -9.60 -0.07 12.15
CA PRO A 35 -8.35 -0.79 12.27
C PRO A 35 -8.52 -2.28 12.60
N HIS A 36 -9.68 -2.69 13.10
CA HIS A 36 -9.99 -4.11 13.28
C HIS A 36 -10.17 -4.81 11.93
N HIS A 37 -10.78 -4.14 10.94
CA HIS A 37 -10.95 -4.66 9.59
C HIS A 37 -9.59 -4.85 8.89
N PHE A 38 -8.63 -3.98 9.13
CA PHE A 38 -7.30 -4.03 8.51
C PHE A 38 -6.33 -5.01 9.17
N LYS A 39 -6.62 -5.50 10.39
CA LYS A 39 -5.72 -6.40 11.12
C LYS A 39 -5.37 -7.67 10.32
N GLY A 40 -4.13 -8.13 10.44
CA GLY A 40 -3.61 -9.36 9.83
C GLY A 40 -2.90 -9.14 8.51
N GLY A 41 -2.63 -10.23 7.81
CA GLY A 41 -1.93 -10.24 6.53
C GLY A 41 -2.80 -9.82 5.33
N TRP A 42 -2.17 -9.09 4.41
CA TRP A 42 -2.69 -8.71 3.10
C TRP A 42 -1.60 -8.92 2.06
N ALA A 43 -1.88 -9.68 1.00
CA ALA A 43 -0.95 -9.84 -0.11
C ALA A 43 -0.99 -8.61 -1.01
N LEU A 44 0.18 -8.14 -1.46
CA LEU A 44 0.24 -7.19 -2.57
C LEU A 44 0.03 -7.97 -3.87
N VAL A 45 -1.04 -7.63 -4.57
CA VAL A 45 -1.43 -8.28 -5.84
C VAL A 45 -0.91 -7.49 -7.02
N ALA A 46 -1.02 -6.15 -6.96
CA ALA A 46 -0.48 -5.28 -7.99
C ALA A 46 0.03 -3.97 -7.39
N GLY A 47 0.99 -3.33 -8.05
CA GLY A 47 1.54 -2.07 -7.57
C GLY A 47 2.23 -1.22 -8.62
N ILE A 48 2.26 0.09 -8.40
CA ILE A 48 3.05 1.03 -9.17
C ILE A 48 3.78 1.98 -8.22
N LEU A 49 5.06 2.24 -8.49
CA LEU A 49 5.84 3.26 -7.81
C LEU A 49 6.30 4.27 -8.85
N ASN A 50 5.87 5.53 -8.74
CA ASN A 50 6.25 6.58 -9.68
C ASN A 50 7.68 7.11 -9.41
N HIS A 51 8.62 6.19 -9.27
CA HIS A 51 10.06 6.41 -9.13
C HIS A 51 10.79 5.18 -9.66
N ALA A 52 11.47 5.33 -10.80
CA ALA A 52 12.00 4.20 -11.57
C ALA A 52 12.88 3.23 -10.75
N PRO A 53 13.87 3.67 -9.95
CA PRO A 53 14.65 2.74 -9.12
C PRO A 53 13.81 1.94 -8.12
N SER A 54 12.77 2.55 -7.56
CA SER A 54 11.88 1.86 -6.62
C SER A 54 10.95 0.88 -7.33
N MET A 55 10.54 1.20 -8.54
CA MET A 55 9.76 0.31 -9.39
C MET A 55 10.57 -0.92 -9.82
N GLU A 56 11.83 -0.73 -10.24
CA GLU A 56 12.71 -1.87 -10.56
C GLU A 56 12.96 -2.75 -9.33
N ALA A 57 13.16 -2.15 -8.14
CA ALA A 57 13.26 -2.89 -6.90
C ALA A 57 11.96 -3.64 -6.52
N LEU A 58 10.78 -3.15 -6.93
CA LEU A 58 9.51 -3.85 -6.72
C LEU A 58 9.43 -5.13 -7.55
N LYS A 59 9.88 -5.10 -8.81
CA LYS A 59 9.84 -6.25 -9.72
C LYS A 59 10.74 -7.42 -9.31
N LEU A 60 11.74 -7.16 -8.47
CA LEU A 60 12.66 -8.20 -7.98
C LEU A 60 12.07 -9.06 -6.86
N ARG A 61 10.90 -8.70 -6.31
CA ARG A 61 10.26 -9.42 -5.21
C ARG A 61 9.33 -10.48 -5.78
N ASP A 62 9.47 -11.71 -5.28
CA ASP A 62 8.55 -12.80 -5.64
C ASP A 62 7.16 -12.60 -5.03
N SER A 63 7.13 -12.11 -3.79
CA SER A 63 5.89 -11.80 -3.10
C SER A 63 6.08 -10.77 -2.00
N ILE A 64 4.99 -10.08 -1.67
CA ILE A 64 4.96 -9.12 -0.58
C ILE A 64 3.68 -9.34 0.23
N THR A 65 3.83 -9.44 1.54
CA THR A 65 2.74 -9.45 2.49
C THR A 65 2.84 -8.23 3.41
N MET A 66 1.74 -7.53 3.54
CA MET A 66 1.56 -6.40 4.44
C MET A 66 0.79 -6.87 5.66
N TYR A 67 1.46 -6.93 6.81
CA TYR A 67 0.82 -7.35 8.07
C TYR A 67 0.53 -6.15 8.95
N PHE A 68 -0.74 -5.92 9.25
CA PHE A 68 -1.16 -4.85 10.16
C PHE A 68 -1.50 -5.42 11.53
N SER A 69 -0.91 -4.84 12.56
CA SER A 69 -1.27 -5.13 13.94
C SER A 69 -1.48 -3.84 14.74
N LYS A 70 -2.33 -3.95 15.75
CA LYS A 70 -2.56 -2.88 16.72
C LYS A 70 -1.79 -3.25 17.98
N SER A 71 -0.94 -2.35 18.48
CA SER A 71 -0.37 -2.51 19.81
C SER A 71 -1.50 -2.48 20.87
N SER A 72 -1.38 -3.28 21.92
CA SER A 72 -2.30 -3.25 23.08
C SER A 72 -2.41 -1.87 23.72
N GLU A 73 -1.37 -1.05 23.56
CA GLU A 73 -1.33 0.35 23.97
C GLU A 73 -1.69 1.26 22.78
N ALA A 74 -2.92 1.79 22.79
CA ALA A 74 -3.30 2.90 21.92
C ALA A 74 -2.33 4.08 22.16
N PRO A 75 -1.86 4.80 21.12
CA PRO A 75 -2.37 4.86 19.74
C PRO A 75 -1.51 4.13 18.68
N ASN A 76 -0.60 3.22 19.07
CA ASN A 76 0.45 2.74 18.17
C ASN A 76 -0.04 1.61 17.25
N PHE A 77 -0.22 1.90 15.95
CA PHE A 77 -0.40 0.88 14.92
C PHE A 77 0.97 0.46 14.37
N THR A 78 1.10 -0.83 14.06
CA THR A 78 2.32 -1.34 13.41
C THR A 78 1.99 -1.99 12.09
N TYR A 79 2.85 -1.72 11.12
CA TYR A 79 2.81 -2.27 9.78
C TYR A 79 4.13 -3.00 9.54
N THR A 80 4.05 -4.28 9.19
CA THR A 80 5.22 -5.07 8.80
C THR A 80 5.13 -5.42 7.33
N GLN A 81 6.07 -4.93 6.53
CA GLN A 81 6.25 -5.37 5.16
C GLN A 81 7.13 -6.62 5.15
N ILE A 82 6.61 -7.70 4.59
CA ILE A 82 7.29 -8.98 4.48
C ILE A 82 7.55 -9.24 3.00
N ASN A 83 8.80 -9.15 2.58
CA ASN A 83 9.21 -9.38 1.20
C ASN A 83 9.84 -10.77 1.06
N ARG A 84 9.47 -11.50 0.00
CA ARG A 84 10.18 -12.70 -0.43
C ARG A 84 11.08 -12.39 -1.64
N PHE A 85 12.30 -12.91 -1.59
CA PHE A 85 13.27 -12.92 -2.68
C PHE A 85 13.83 -14.33 -2.80
N ASP A 86 13.36 -15.11 -3.77
CA ASP A 86 13.64 -16.54 -3.86
C ASP A 86 13.40 -17.21 -2.49
N ASP A 87 14.39 -17.87 -1.91
CA ASP A 87 14.27 -18.54 -0.61
C ASP A 87 14.52 -17.62 0.60
N GLN A 88 14.71 -16.32 0.39
CA GLN A 88 15.00 -15.35 1.44
C GLN A 88 13.77 -14.51 1.81
N CYS A 89 13.61 -14.27 3.11
CA CYS A 89 12.56 -13.43 3.66
C CYS A 89 13.15 -12.18 4.34
N GLN A 90 12.62 -11.01 3.99
CA GLN A 90 12.97 -9.75 4.61
C GLN A 90 11.74 -9.16 5.31
N TYR A 91 11.88 -8.86 6.61
CA TYR A 91 10.83 -8.29 7.45
C TYR A 91 11.18 -6.84 7.79
N LEU A 92 10.33 -5.89 7.41
CA LEU A 92 10.51 -4.47 7.67
C LEU A 92 9.34 -3.97 8.50
N ARG A 93 9.59 -3.72 9.79
CA ARG A 93 8.57 -3.24 10.73
C ARG A 93 8.60 -1.71 10.83
N TYR A 94 7.41 -1.11 10.79
CA TYR A 94 7.20 0.32 10.89
C TYR A 94 6.11 0.64 11.92
N ASN A 95 6.32 1.72 12.67
CA ASN A 95 5.29 2.32 13.50
C ASN A 95 4.52 3.31 12.62
N ILE A 96 3.20 3.14 12.55
CA ILE A 96 2.30 3.99 11.77
C ILE A 96 1.33 4.71 12.72
N THR A 97 1.07 5.98 12.43
CA THR A 97 -0.01 6.75 13.05
C THR A 97 -1.15 6.83 12.07
N VAL A 98 -2.37 6.49 12.50
CA VAL A 98 -3.56 6.47 11.64
C VAL A 98 -4.55 7.53 12.12
N GLU A 99 -4.92 8.45 11.23
CA GLU A 99 -5.92 9.49 11.46
C GLU A 99 -6.94 9.48 10.31
N GLY A 100 -8.17 9.04 10.60
CA GLY A 100 -9.18 8.83 9.55
C GLY A 100 -8.79 7.72 8.59
N SER A 101 -8.54 8.07 7.32
CA SER A 101 -7.95 7.18 6.32
C SER A 101 -6.49 7.46 6.02
N ALA A 102 -5.95 8.56 6.55
CA ALA A 102 -4.56 8.90 6.38
C ALA A 102 -3.71 8.08 7.36
N PHE A 103 -2.58 7.58 6.88
CA PHE A 103 -1.55 6.99 7.70
C PHE A 103 -0.23 7.69 7.44
N THR A 104 0.53 7.89 8.52
CA THR A 104 1.87 8.46 8.46
C THR A 104 2.84 7.52 9.12
N PHE A 105 4.03 7.40 8.55
CA PHE A 105 5.14 6.74 9.25
C PHE A 105 6.47 7.42 8.97
N ASN A 106 7.31 7.38 9.98
CA ASN A 106 8.64 7.94 9.99
C ASN A 106 9.65 6.79 9.84
N VAL A 107 10.44 6.77 8.76
CA VAL A 107 11.46 5.73 8.50
C VAL A 107 12.81 6.19 9.04
N GLY A 108 12.84 6.51 10.34
CA GLY A 108 13.87 7.37 10.92
C GLY A 108 13.88 8.74 10.23
N ASP A 109 14.81 9.62 10.62
CA ASP A 109 14.94 11.00 10.12
C ASP A 109 15.17 11.15 8.59
N ARG A 110 14.96 10.10 7.80
CA ARG A 110 15.19 10.03 6.36
C ARG A 110 14.01 10.55 5.53
N PHE A 111 12.76 10.21 5.87
CA PHE A 111 11.58 10.69 5.14
C PHE A 111 10.27 10.48 5.92
N ASN A 112 9.35 11.43 5.76
CA ASN A 112 7.96 11.33 6.20
C ASN A 112 7.12 10.81 5.03
N LEU A 113 6.45 9.69 5.21
CA LEU A 113 5.43 9.27 4.25
C LEU A 113 4.06 9.65 4.77
N THR A 114 3.27 10.26 3.90
CA THR A 114 1.83 10.38 4.09
C THR A 114 1.16 9.51 3.05
N GLY A 115 0.23 8.70 3.48
CA GLY A 115 -0.59 7.91 2.58
C GLY A 115 -2.01 7.82 3.07
N ASP A 116 -2.85 7.24 2.24
CA ASP A 116 -4.27 7.07 2.52
C ASP A 116 -4.80 5.85 1.78
N PHE A 117 -5.90 5.30 2.31
CA PHE A 117 -6.62 4.23 1.62
C PHE A 117 -7.69 4.83 0.72
N LEU A 118 -7.82 4.28 -0.48
CA LEU A 118 -8.80 4.72 -1.47
C LEU A 118 -10.00 3.78 -1.54
N TYR A 119 -11.09 4.28 -2.12
CA TYR A 119 -12.25 3.46 -2.47
C TYR A 119 -11.88 2.31 -3.44
N THR A 120 -12.52 1.16 -3.22
CA THR A 120 -12.61 0.05 -4.18
C THR A 120 -13.95 -0.68 -3.98
N SER A 121 -14.49 -1.28 -5.04
CA SER A 121 -15.66 -2.16 -4.95
C SER A 121 -15.34 -3.58 -4.48
N CYS A 122 -14.06 -3.97 -4.43
CA CYS A 122 -13.63 -5.28 -3.95
C CYS A 122 -13.72 -5.37 -2.41
N PRO A 123 -14.55 -6.27 -1.85
CA PRO A 123 -14.85 -6.31 -0.41
C PRO A 123 -13.70 -6.84 0.44
N ASP A 124 -12.75 -7.56 -0.16
CA ASP A 124 -11.58 -8.13 0.49
C ASP A 124 -10.27 -7.58 -0.09
N CYS A 125 -10.33 -6.41 -0.72
CA CYS A 125 -9.18 -5.66 -1.19
C CYS A 125 -9.03 -4.33 -0.43
N ALA A 126 -7.83 -3.77 -0.50
CA ALA A 126 -7.55 -2.42 -0.08
C ALA A 126 -6.62 -1.73 -1.07
N ILE A 127 -6.96 -0.50 -1.45
CA ILE A 127 -6.08 0.34 -2.26
C ILE A 127 -5.34 1.27 -1.33
N MET A 128 -4.02 1.23 -1.39
CA MET A 128 -3.15 2.03 -0.55
C MET A 128 -2.33 2.98 -1.42
N ARG A 129 -2.50 4.28 -1.21
CA ARG A 129 -1.75 5.33 -1.88
C ARG A 129 -0.71 5.91 -0.93
N TRP A 130 0.49 6.14 -1.45
CA TRP A 130 1.58 6.81 -0.76
C TRP A 130 2.01 8.04 -1.54
N ILE A 131 2.13 9.16 -0.84
CA ILE A 131 2.84 10.34 -1.34
C ILE A 131 4.18 10.38 -0.61
N VAL A 132 5.24 10.00 -1.35
CA VAL A 132 6.61 10.04 -0.87
C VAL A 132 7.18 11.41 -1.20
N HIS A 133 7.49 12.21 -0.18
CA HIS A 133 8.16 13.48 -0.35
C HIS A 133 9.44 13.53 0.50
N SER A 134 10.58 13.59 -0.18
CA SER A 134 11.91 13.73 0.42
C SER A 134 12.84 14.50 -0.51
N SER A 135 13.99 14.95 0.02
CA SER A 135 15.01 15.64 -0.80
C SER A 135 15.54 14.82 -1.97
N LYS A 136 15.38 13.48 -1.93
CA LYS A 136 15.89 12.56 -2.96
C LYS A 136 14.79 11.91 -3.81
N ARG A 137 13.53 12.03 -3.40
CA ARG A 137 12.42 11.29 -4.02
C ARG A 137 11.10 12.04 -3.81
N HIS A 138 10.44 12.29 -4.93
CA HIS A 138 9.04 12.68 -4.99
C HIS A 138 8.30 11.63 -5.82
N SER A 139 7.43 10.83 -5.21
CA SER A 139 6.67 9.82 -5.94
C SER A 139 5.28 9.60 -5.35
N MET A 140 4.35 9.24 -6.24
CA MET A 140 3.08 8.64 -5.87
C MET A 140 3.21 7.13 -6.09
N ASP A 141 3.07 6.36 -5.02
CA ASP A 141 3.05 4.90 -5.11
C ASP A 141 1.63 4.42 -4.79
N VAL A 142 1.14 3.43 -5.52
CA VAL A 142 -0.22 2.89 -5.34
C VAL A 142 -0.16 1.37 -5.35
N TYR A 143 -0.73 0.74 -4.32
CA TYR A 143 -0.78 -0.71 -4.16
C TYR A 143 -2.22 -1.21 -4.09
N LEU A 144 -2.48 -2.29 -4.81
CA LEU A 144 -3.64 -3.13 -4.63
C LEU A 144 -3.28 -4.28 -3.70
N LEU A 145 -3.86 -4.26 -2.51
CA LEU A 145 -3.78 -5.33 -1.52
C LEU A 145 -5.03 -6.20 -1.56
N SER A 146 -4.89 -7.47 -1.23
CA SER A 146 -6.02 -8.39 -1.06
C SER A 146 -5.79 -9.36 0.09
N ARG A 147 -6.87 -9.88 0.68
CA ARG A 147 -6.84 -11.05 1.56
C ARG A 147 -6.49 -12.34 0.78
N ARG A 148 -6.68 -12.32 -0.54
CA ARG A 148 -6.30 -13.39 -1.47
C ARG A 148 -4.94 -13.12 -2.10
N ARG A 149 -4.36 -14.14 -2.74
CA ARG A 149 -3.12 -14.03 -3.53
C ARG A 149 -3.35 -13.46 -4.92
N GLU A 150 -4.58 -13.56 -5.42
CA GLU A 150 -5.03 -13.08 -6.72
C GLU A 150 -6.43 -12.47 -6.58
N VAL A 151 -6.76 -11.56 -7.50
CA VAL A 151 -8.07 -10.89 -7.59
C VAL A 151 -8.74 -11.27 -8.90
N GLU A 152 -10.05 -11.05 -9.00
CA GLU A 152 -10.76 -11.22 -10.26
C GLU A 152 -10.32 -10.16 -11.29
N GLU A 153 -10.42 -10.49 -12.58
CA GLU A 153 -10.02 -9.55 -13.65
C GLU A 153 -10.77 -8.21 -13.55
N LYS A 154 -12.04 -8.23 -13.15
CA LYS A 154 -12.84 -7.01 -12.95
C LYS A 154 -12.28 -6.09 -11.84
N GLU A 155 -11.69 -6.68 -10.81
CA GLU A 155 -11.09 -5.97 -9.67
C GLU A 155 -9.73 -5.38 -10.08
N LEU A 156 -8.96 -6.12 -10.87
CA LEU A 156 -7.71 -5.64 -11.46
C LEU A 156 -7.93 -4.52 -12.49
N GLU A 157 -8.99 -4.62 -13.30
CA GLU A 157 -9.41 -3.57 -14.24
C GLU A 157 -9.91 -2.31 -13.52
N GLU A 158 -10.64 -2.43 -12.41
CA GLU A 158 -10.99 -1.27 -11.57
C GLU A 158 -9.72 -0.57 -11.08
N PHE A 159 -8.72 -1.34 -10.63
CA PHE A 159 -7.44 -0.80 -10.21
C PHE A 159 -6.69 -0.10 -11.37
N ARG A 160 -6.64 -0.70 -12.57
CA ARG A 160 -6.06 -0.06 -13.77
C ARG A 160 -6.76 1.26 -14.11
N HIS A 161 -8.09 1.31 -14.04
CA HIS A 161 -8.84 2.56 -14.23
C HIS A 161 -8.51 3.61 -13.17
N GLN A 162 -8.36 3.20 -11.90
CA GLN A 162 -7.96 4.10 -10.83
C GLN A 162 -6.55 4.69 -11.07
N LEU A 163 -5.61 3.90 -11.58
CA LEU A 163 -4.28 4.39 -11.98
C LEU A 163 -4.35 5.36 -13.16
N ASN A 164 -5.21 5.08 -14.14
CA ASN A 164 -5.45 5.97 -15.28
C ASN A 164 -6.00 7.34 -14.85
N CYS A 165 -6.83 7.39 -13.80
CA CYS A 165 -7.31 8.66 -13.24
C CYS A 165 -6.17 9.55 -12.70
N TYR A 166 -5.05 8.96 -12.28
CA TYR A 166 -3.84 9.67 -11.89
C TYR A 166 -2.83 9.88 -13.03
N GLY A 167 -3.12 9.39 -14.24
CA GLY A 167 -2.16 9.38 -15.35
C GLY A 167 -0.95 8.48 -15.10
N LEU A 168 -1.09 7.47 -14.23
CA LEU A 168 -0.04 6.51 -13.93
C LEU A 168 -0.03 5.36 -14.95
N PRO A 169 1.14 4.76 -15.24
CA PRO A 169 1.23 3.62 -16.14
C PRO A 169 0.64 2.35 -15.51
N ALA A 170 0.56 1.29 -16.32
CA ALA A 170 0.14 -0.02 -15.85
C ALA A 170 0.99 -0.52 -14.67
N PRO A 171 0.38 -1.22 -13.70
CA PRO A 171 1.09 -1.72 -12.53
C PRO A 171 1.91 -2.96 -12.87
N VAL A 172 2.87 -3.30 -12.01
CA VAL A 172 3.35 -4.69 -11.94
C VAL A 172 2.30 -5.53 -11.23
N VAL A 173 2.03 -6.73 -11.75
CA VAL A 173 1.17 -7.73 -11.12
C VAL A 173 2.08 -8.82 -10.56
N MET A 174 1.89 -9.17 -9.30
CA MET A 174 2.66 -10.22 -8.63
C MET A 174 2.19 -11.60 -9.09
N ASP A 175 3.11 -12.55 -9.20
CA ASP A 175 2.78 -13.93 -9.52
C ASP A 175 2.17 -14.63 -8.28
N PRO A 176 0.89 -15.03 -8.32
CA PRO A 176 0.22 -15.63 -7.16
C PRO A 176 0.77 -17.02 -6.80
N THR A 177 1.46 -17.68 -7.74
CA THR A 177 2.04 -19.02 -7.56
C THR A 177 3.34 -18.98 -6.76
N LYS A 178 3.99 -17.82 -6.69
CA LYS A 178 5.16 -17.61 -5.85
C LYS A 178 4.79 -17.70 -4.38
N GLU A 179 5.58 -18.46 -3.63
CA GLU A 179 5.37 -18.64 -2.20
C GLU A 179 5.41 -17.31 -1.44
N SER A 180 4.73 -17.25 -0.30
CA SER A 180 4.83 -16.16 0.66
C SER A 180 5.76 -16.56 1.79
N CYS A 181 6.44 -15.57 2.37
CA CYS A 181 7.12 -15.77 3.65
C CYS A 181 6.10 -16.09 4.77
N PRO A 182 6.51 -16.91 5.76
CA PRO A 182 5.67 -17.15 6.94
C PRO A 182 5.46 -15.86 7.74
N GLU A 183 4.29 -15.72 8.35
CA GLU A 183 4.07 -14.66 9.33
C GLU A 183 4.95 -14.95 10.56
N GLN A 184 5.73 -13.97 11.01
CA GLN A 184 6.43 -14.11 12.29
C GLN A 184 5.41 -13.95 13.43
N PRO A 185 5.45 -14.81 14.47
CA PRO A 185 4.64 -14.62 15.66
C PRO A 185 4.95 -13.25 16.27
N GLU A 186 3.92 -12.56 16.74
CA GLU A 186 4.04 -11.33 17.53
C GLU A 186 5.01 -11.62 18.69
N VAL A 187 6.25 -11.16 18.59
CA VAL A 187 7.17 -11.21 19.73
C VAL A 187 6.66 -10.15 20.70
N GLU A 188 5.84 -10.57 21.66
CA GLU A 188 5.63 -9.83 22.89
C GLU A 188 7.01 -9.57 23.51
N PRO A 189 7.29 -8.37 24.03
CA PRO A 189 8.59 -8.05 24.61
C PRO A 189 8.82 -8.95 25.81
N THR A 190 9.53 -10.07 25.60
CA THR A 190 9.90 -10.98 26.67
C THR A 190 11.04 -10.34 27.45
N ALA A 191 10.98 -10.41 28.78
CA ALA A 191 11.88 -9.82 29.76
C ALA A 191 13.39 -10.16 29.62
N ALA A 192 13.81 -10.83 28.54
CA ALA A 192 15.19 -11.12 28.21
C ALA A 192 16.00 -9.87 27.82
N THR A 193 15.35 -8.77 27.45
CA THR A 193 16.03 -7.52 27.07
C THR A 193 16.53 -6.72 28.28
N GLU A 194 15.91 -6.86 29.45
CA GLU A 194 16.33 -6.14 30.67
C GLU A 194 17.62 -6.71 31.26
N ALA A 195 17.82 -8.03 31.18
CA ALA A 195 19.03 -8.68 31.68
C ALA A 195 20.29 -8.30 30.88
N GLN A 196 20.17 -8.02 29.57
CA GLN A 196 21.31 -7.61 28.74
C GLN A 196 21.65 -6.12 28.87
N VAL A 197 20.71 -5.29 29.33
CA VAL A 197 20.98 -3.87 29.62
C VAL A 197 21.71 -3.74 30.96
N GLU A 198 21.33 -4.50 32.00
CA GLU A 198 22.01 -4.45 33.30
C GLU A 198 23.48 -4.94 33.25
N GLU A 199 23.80 -5.96 32.44
CA GLU A 199 25.20 -6.45 32.35
C GLU A 199 26.11 -5.43 31.63
N LYS A 200 25.59 -4.71 30.63
CA LYS A 200 26.36 -3.66 29.94
C LYS A 200 26.56 -2.41 30.79
N THR A 201 25.57 -2.02 31.61
CA THR A 201 25.70 -0.85 32.49
C THR A 201 26.70 -1.09 33.64
N LYS A 202 26.86 -2.33 34.14
CA LYS A 202 27.88 -2.65 35.16
C LYS A 202 29.31 -2.68 34.63
N LYS A 203 29.54 -3.13 33.39
CA LYS A 203 30.90 -3.17 32.78
C LYS A 203 31.46 -1.80 32.40
N GLN A 204 30.64 -0.76 32.36
CA GLN A 204 31.05 0.60 31.97
C GLN A 204 31.37 1.51 33.16
N LYS A 205 31.26 0.99 34.39
CA LYS A 205 31.49 1.73 35.63
C LYS A 205 32.55 1.08 36.55
N ALA A 206 33.31 0.12 36.05
CA ALA A 206 34.45 -0.51 36.71
C ALA A 206 35.74 -0.20 35.96
#